data_AF-A0A7S2VKE5-F1
#
_entry.id   AF-A0A7S2VKE5-F1
#
_cell.length_a   1.000
_cell.length_b   1.000
_cell.length_c   1.000
_cell.angle_alpha   90.00
_cell.angle_beta   90.00
_cell.angle_gamma   90.00
#
_symmetry.space_group_name_H-M   'P 1'
#
loop_
_entity.id
_entity.type
_entity.pdbx_description
1 polymer ?
#
loop_
_entity_poly.entity_id
_entity_poly.type
_entity_poly.pdbx_seq_one_letter_code
_entity_poly.pdbx_strand_id
1 'polypeptide(L)'
;YGQDACNVGDEGGFAPGVQDNNEALDVLMEAIEKSGHKSKVKIGTDVAASEFWLGDKKKYDLDFKNPSGSSPEMQKTADEMIDYYKAWFAKYPFVSIEDPFDQDD
;
A
#
# COMPACT_ATOMS: atom_id res chain seq x y z
N TYR A 1 12.07 -3.20 -13.25
CA TYR A 1 11.67 -4.62 -13.19
C TYR A 1 11.94 -5.34 -14.51
N GLY A 2 12.03 -6.67 -14.49
CA GLY A 2 12.20 -7.51 -15.69
C GLY A 2 10.86 -7.98 -16.29
N GLN A 3 10.90 -8.86 -17.30
CA GLN A 3 9.72 -9.33 -18.03
C GLN A 3 8.68 -10.02 -17.13
N ASP A 4 9.12 -10.79 -16.14
CA ASP A 4 8.22 -11.56 -15.26
C ASP A 4 7.35 -10.68 -14.35
N ALA A 5 7.76 -9.42 -14.11
CA ALA A 5 7.00 -8.46 -13.31
C ALA A 5 5.81 -7.85 -14.07
N CYS A 6 5.66 -8.15 -15.36
CA CYS A 6 4.54 -7.71 -16.19
C CYS A 6 3.38 -8.72 -16.22
N ASN A 7 3.48 -9.82 -15.47
CA ASN A 7 2.34 -10.69 -15.26
C ASN A 7 1.24 -9.95 -14.50
N VAL A 8 -0.01 -10.29 -14.79
CA VAL A 8 -1.18 -9.66 -14.19
C VAL A 8 -1.75 -10.52 -13.07
N GLY A 9 -2.20 -9.87 -12.00
CA GLY A 9 -3.00 -10.49 -10.95
C GLY A 9 -4.46 -10.65 -11.36
N ASP A 10 -5.29 -11.05 -10.40
CA ASP A 10 -6.69 -11.40 -10.62
C ASP A 10 -7.54 -10.23 -11.20
N GLU A 11 -7.19 -8.99 -10.85
CA GLU A 11 -7.88 -7.77 -11.32
C GLU A 11 -7.19 -7.07 -12.50
N GLY A 12 -6.21 -7.72 -13.14
CA GLY A 12 -5.53 -7.17 -14.32
C GLY A 12 -4.43 -6.15 -14.03
N GLY A 13 -4.19 -5.81 -12.76
CA GLY A 13 -3.03 -5.03 -12.33
C GLY A 13 -1.73 -5.83 -12.36
N PHE A 14 -0.58 -5.15 -12.50
CA PHE A 14 0.73 -5.80 -12.38
C PHE A 14 1.02 -6.19 -10.92
N ALA A 15 1.75 -7.30 -10.73
CA ALA A 15 2.22 -7.75 -9.42
C ALA A 15 3.76 -7.78 -9.35
N PRO A 16 4.44 -6.63 -9.44
CA PRO A 16 5.90 -6.57 -9.32
C PRO A 16 6.33 -6.90 -7.88
N GLY A 17 7.53 -7.49 -7.73
CA GLY A 17 8.17 -7.70 -6.43
C GLY A 17 8.71 -6.40 -5.83
N VAL A 18 7.82 -5.49 -5.45
CA VAL A 18 8.15 -4.28 -4.68
C VAL A 18 8.63 -4.67 -3.29
N GLN A 19 9.59 -3.91 -2.74
CA GLN A 19 10.13 -4.09 -1.40
C GLN A 19 9.16 -3.55 -0.34
N ASP A 20 8.50 -2.44 -0.63
CA ASP A 20 7.50 -1.84 0.24
C ASP A 20 6.44 -1.06 -0.57
N ASN A 21 5.41 -0.60 0.14
CA ASN A 21 4.31 0.14 -0.45
C ASN A 21 4.73 1.51 -1.04
N ASN A 22 5.78 2.16 -0.52
CA ASN A 22 6.26 3.43 -1.08
C ASN A 22 6.92 3.22 -2.43
N GLU A 23 7.65 2.11 -2.62
CA GLU A 23 8.23 1.76 -3.93
C GLU A 23 7.12 1.62 -4.99
N ALA A 24 6.01 0.96 -4.65
CA ALA A 24 4.86 0.83 -5.55
C ALA A 24 4.29 2.21 -5.93
N LEU A 25 4.15 3.12 -4.97
CA LEU A 25 3.67 4.48 -5.22
C LEU A 25 4.64 5.31 -6.06
N ASP A 26 5.95 5.19 -5.83
CA ASP A 26 6.97 5.88 -6.62
C ASP A 26 6.94 5.40 -8.09
N VAL A 27 6.72 4.10 -8.33
CA VAL A 27 6.54 3.54 -9.68
C VAL A 27 5.28 4.09 -10.37
N LEU A 28 4.15 4.19 -9.65
CA LEU A 28 2.93 4.79 -10.18
C LEU A 28 3.15 6.26 -10.57
N MET A 29 3.85 7.03 -9.73
CA MET A 29 4.17 8.43 -10.02
C MET A 29 5.06 8.56 -11.26
N GLU A 30 6.06 7.70 -11.41
CA GLU A 30 6.91 7.67 -12.60
C GLU A 30 6.10 7.35 -13.86
N ALA A 31 5.19 6.38 -13.79
CA ALA A 31 4.32 6.03 -14.92
C ALA A 31 3.36 7.17 -15.31
N ILE A 32 2.75 7.83 -14.32
CA ILE A 32 1.88 8.99 -14.54
C ILE A 32 2.67 10.14 -15.20
N GLU A 33 3.89 10.39 -14.76
CA GLU A 33 4.77 11.41 -15.34
C GLU A 33 5.17 11.07 -16.77
N LYS A 34 5.66 9.84 -17.02
CA LYS A 34 6.04 9.37 -18.36
C LYS A 34 4.90 9.38 -19.36
N SER A 35 3.67 9.14 -18.91
CA SER A 35 2.49 9.21 -19.77
C SER A 35 2.04 10.65 -20.09
N GLY A 36 2.58 11.67 -19.40
CA GLY A 36 2.20 13.07 -19.58
C GLY A 36 0.91 13.48 -18.86
N HIS A 37 0.44 12.68 -17.89
CA HIS A 37 -0.86 12.88 -17.21
C HIS A 37 -0.75 13.38 -15.76
N LYS A 38 0.42 13.86 -15.33
CA LYS A 38 0.70 14.31 -13.96
C LYS A 38 -0.33 15.31 -13.38
N SER A 39 -0.91 16.18 -14.21
CA SER A 39 -1.94 17.14 -13.79
C SER A 39 -3.38 16.58 -13.83
N LYS A 40 -3.59 15.41 -14.43
CA LYS A 40 -4.92 14.85 -14.73
C LYS A 40 -5.24 13.62 -13.89
N VAL A 41 -4.23 12.84 -13.49
CA VAL A 41 -4.40 11.59 -12.75
C VAL A 41 -4.06 11.80 -11.28
N LYS A 42 -4.85 11.19 -10.41
CA LYS A 42 -4.70 11.14 -8.95
C LYS A 42 -4.73 9.68 -8.49
N ILE A 43 -4.34 9.42 -7.25
CA ILE A 43 -4.25 8.06 -6.69
C ILE A 43 -5.44 7.81 -5.75
N GLY A 44 -6.03 6.63 -5.88
CA GLY A 44 -6.85 6.00 -4.84
C GLY A 44 -6.20 4.68 -4.44
N THR A 45 -6.44 4.22 -3.21
CA THR A 45 -6.00 2.91 -2.74
C THR A 45 -7.11 2.23 -1.96
N ASP A 46 -7.21 0.92 -2.14
CA ASP A 46 -7.86 0.02 -1.20
C ASP A 46 -6.75 -0.62 -0.36
N VAL A 47 -6.84 -0.45 0.96
CA VAL A 47 -5.85 -1.03 1.87
C VAL A 47 -6.28 -2.43 2.32
N ALA A 48 -7.59 -2.71 2.36
CA ALA A 48 -8.15 -3.94 2.92
C ALA A 48 -7.53 -4.31 4.29
N ALA A 49 -7.46 -3.35 5.22
CA ALA A 49 -6.64 -3.47 6.42
C ALA A 49 -7.05 -4.63 7.37
N SER A 50 -8.30 -5.06 7.30
CA SER A 50 -8.80 -6.27 7.98
C SER A 50 -7.97 -7.53 7.66
N GLU A 51 -7.42 -7.64 6.43
CA GLU A 51 -6.64 -8.81 5.99
C GLU A 51 -5.31 -8.98 6.72
N PHE A 52 -4.82 -7.92 7.36
CA PHE A 52 -3.56 -7.92 8.11
C PHE A 52 -3.72 -7.40 9.54
N TRP A 53 -4.94 -7.42 10.07
CA TRP A 53 -5.22 -7.10 11.46
C TRP A 53 -4.87 -8.26 12.41
N LEU A 54 -4.13 -7.95 13.47
CA LEU A 54 -3.77 -8.86 14.57
C LEU A 54 -4.65 -8.53 15.78
N GLY A 55 -5.86 -9.11 15.82
CA GLY A 55 -6.88 -8.78 16.82
C GLY A 55 -6.47 -9.00 18.27
N ASP A 56 -5.60 -9.98 18.55
CA ASP A 56 -5.06 -10.24 19.89
C ASP A 56 -4.10 -9.14 20.36
N LYS A 57 -3.32 -8.57 19.44
CA LYS A 57 -2.34 -7.50 19.70
C LYS A 57 -2.90 -6.11 19.51
N LYS A 58 -4.07 -5.99 18.86
CA LYS A 58 -4.65 -4.73 18.40
C LYS A 58 -3.67 -3.93 17.52
N LYS A 59 -3.08 -4.61 16.53
CA LYS A 59 -2.10 -4.03 15.60
C LYS A 59 -2.29 -4.55 14.18
N TYR A 60 -1.85 -3.77 13.21
CA TYR A 60 -1.80 -4.09 11.78
C TYR A 60 -0.40 -4.55 11.38
N ASP A 61 -0.28 -5.68 10.69
CA ASP A 61 1.00 -6.24 10.25
C ASP A 61 1.30 -5.94 8.78
N LEU A 62 2.15 -4.94 8.53
CA LEU A 62 2.50 -4.53 7.17
C LEU A 62 3.39 -5.53 6.41
N ASP A 63 3.86 -6.59 7.05
CA ASP A 63 4.72 -7.64 6.46
C ASP A 63 4.11 -9.04 6.58
N PHE A 64 2.78 -9.15 6.73
CA PHE A 64 2.08 -10.42 7.02
C PHE A 64 2.27 -11.52 5.96
N LYS A 65 2.66 -11.17 4.73
CA LYS A 65 2.93 -12.13 3.64
C LYS A 65 4.36 -12.67 3.65
N ASN A 66 5.25 -12.15 4.49
CA ASN A 66 6.63 -12.60 4.54
C ASN A 66 6.73 -13.98 5.21
N PRO A 67 7.22 -15.01 4.50
CA PRO A 67 7.32 -16.37 5.04
C PRO A 67 8.33 -16.48 6.19
N SER A 68 9.24 -15.51 6.32
CA SER A 68 10.23 -15.45 7.41
C SER A 68 9.66 -14.82 8.68
N GLY A 69 8.40 -14.37 8.64
CA GLY A 69 7.74 -13.64 9.71
C GLY A 69 8.01 -12.14 9.67
N SER A 70 7.16 -11.41 10.39
CA SER A 70 7.17 -9.96 10.49
C SER A 70 7.86 -9.48 11.77
N SER A 71 8.65 -8.42 11.65
CA SER A 71 9.32 -7.79 12.77
C SER A 71 8.39 -6.85 13.55
N PRO A 72 8.62 -6.59 14.85
CA PRO A 72 7.74 -5.75 15.66
C PRO A 72 7.53 -4.33 15.11
N GLU A 73 8.50 -3.78 14.39
CA GLU A 73 8.43 -2.46 13.75
C GLU A 73 7.46 -2.41 12.55
N MET A 74 7.15 -3.55 11.94
CA MET A 74 6.14 -3.69 10.89
C MET A 74 4.72 -3.82 11.45
N GLN A 75 4.58 -4.00 12.77
CA GLN A 75 3.29 -4.06 13.46
C GLN A 75 2.88 -2.68 14.01
N LYS A 76 1.90 -2.06 13.38
CA LYS A 76 1.43 -0.69 13.66
C LYS A 76 0.13 -0.69 14.45
N THR A 77 0.01 0.18 15.43
CA THR A 77 -1.29 0.54 16.03
C THR A 77 -2.13 1.37 15.04
N ALA A 78 -3.42 1.55 15.32
CA ALA A 78 -4.29 2.41 14.51
C ALA A 78 -3.74 3.85 14.40
N ASP A 79 -3.25 4.44 15.50
CA ASP A 79 -2.62 5.77 15.50
C ASP A 79 -1.38 5.83 14.59
N GLU A 80 -0.53 4.79 14.62
CA GLU A 80 0.64 4.71 13.75
C GLU A 80 0.24 4.51 12.28
N MET A 81 -0.84 3.79 12.00
CA MET A 81 -1.42 3.67 10.64
C MET A 81 -1.96 5.01 10.15
N ILE A 82 -2.66 5.78 11.00
CA ILE A 82 -3.11 7.14 10.67
C ILE A 82 -1.92 8.01 10.24
N ASP A 83 -0.84 8.00 11.01
CA ASP A 83 0.35 8.80 10.69
C ASP A 83 1.07 8.31 9.43
N TYR A 84 1.06 7.00 9.19
CA TYR A 84 1.52 6.39 7.94
C TYR A 84 0.73 6.90 6.73
N TYR A 85 -0.61 6.90 6.80
CA TYR A 85 -1.47 7.42 5.74
C TYR A 85 -1.32 8.93 5.53
N LYS A 86 -1.20 9.71 6.61
CA LYS A 86 -0.91 11.15 6.50
C LYS A 86 0.41 11.41 5.76
N ALA A 87 1.44 10.62 6.03
CA ALA A 87 2.72 10.74 5.33
C ALA A 87 2.58 10.45 3.83
N TRP A 88 1.77 9.45 3.47
CA TRP A 88 1.43 9.20 2.06
C TRP A 88 0.70 10.36 1.42
N PHE A 89 -0.32 10.90 2.08
CA PHE A 89 -1.16 11.97 1.50
C PHE A 89 -0.38 13.28 1.39
N ALA A 90 0.65 13.48 2.22
CA ALA A 90 1.58 14.59 2.08
C ALA A 90 2.56 14.42 0.91
N LYS A 91 2.95 13.17 0.59
CA LYS A 91 3.95 12.87 -0.46
C LYS A 91 3.33 12.64 -1.84
N TYR A 92 2.13 12.08 -1.91
CA TYR A 92 1.49 11.60 -3.14
C TYR A 92 0.11 12.22 -3.34
N PRO A 93 -0.39 12.33 -4.60
CA PRO A 93 -1.66 12.97 -4.91
C PRO A 93 -2.87 12.05 -4.65
N PHE A 94 -2.99 11.55 -3.43
CA PHE A 94 -4.14 10.75 -2.99
C PHE A 94 -5.42 11.58 -2.95
N VAL A 95 -6.52 10.97 -3.38
CA VAL A 95 -7.87 11.56 -3.30
C VAL A 95 -8.90 10.61 -2.67
N SER A 96 -8.52 9.34 -2.45
CA SER A 96 -9.38 8.32 -1.83
C SER A 96 -8.55 7.27 -1.12
N ILE A 97 -9.08 6.77 -0.02
CA ILE A 97 -8.61 5.57 0.70
C ILE A 97 -9.84 4.75 1.09
N GLU A 98 -9.80 3.47 0.75
CA GLU A 98 -10.80 2.46 1.08
C GLU A 98 -10.22 1.49 2.11
N ASP A 99 -11.07 1.05 3.04
CA ASP A 99 -10.77 0.14 4.15
C ASP A 99 -9.42 0.35 4.86
N PRO A 100 -9.18 1.57 5.40
CA PRO A 100 -7.92 1.91 6.07
C PRO A 100 -7.71 1.19 7.41
N PHE A 101 -8.74 0.60 7.98
CA PHE A 101 -8.71 -0.07 9.29
C PHE A 101 -9.49 -1.38 9.22
N ASP A 102 -9.40 -2.17 10.29
CA ASP A 102 -10.21 -3.38 10.47
C ASP A 102 -11.69 -3.03 10.40
N GLN A 103 -12.50 -3.97 9.89
CA GLN A 103 -13.94 -3.78 9.64
C GLN A 103 -14.76 -3.38 10.90
N ASP A 104 -14.21 -3.64 12.09
CA ASP A 104 -14.84 -3.35 13.39
C ASP A 104 -14.12 -2.23 14.19
N ASP A 105 -13.13 -1.53 13.60
CA ASP A 105 -12.37 -0.40 14.21
C ASP A 105 -13.02 0.96 13.92
#